data_AF-I1IAL3-F1
#
_entry.id   AF-I1IAL3-F1
#
_cell.length_a   1.000
_cell.length_b   1.000
_cell.length_c   1.000
_cell.angle_alpha   90.00
_cell.angle_beta   90.00
_cell.angle_gamma   90.00
#
_symmetry.space_group_name_H-M   'P 1'
#
loop_
_entity.id
_entity.type
_entity.pdbx_description
1 polymer ?
#
loop_
_entity_poly.entity_id
_entity_poly.type
_entity_poly.pdbx_seq_one_letter_code
_entity_poly.pdbx_strand_id
1 'polypeptide(L)'
;MDNNFRAAPSAPQYRGVRRRKWGRWVSEIRQPGTKLRVWLGSFDTAEMAAVAHDVAALRLRGARDAQLNFPGSVGWLPQPPTTDPTDIRAAAAEAAERVRREPALVSAAANTTITINPGEFDDDQLESPKLWDQMAEAMLLDPPRWGQDGSGGDAAESSHSWPQGSLWDGC
;
A
#
# COMPACT_ATOMS: atom_id res chain seq x y z
N MET A 1 -29.57 9.72 27.25
CA MET A 1 -28.28 9.16 27.70
C MET A 1 -27.52 8.82 26.43
N ASP A 2 -26.77 9.80 25.95
CA ASP A 2 -26.26 9.75 24.58
C ASP A 2 -24.78 9.44 24.73
N ASN A 3 -24.43 8.15 24.69
CA ASN A 3 -23.06 7.67 24.84
C ASN A 3 -22.27 7.95 23.55
N ASN A 4 -22.04 9.24 23.31
CA ASN A 4 -21.08 9.75 22.36
C ASN A 4 -19.68 9.56 22.94
N PHE A 5 -19.11 8.37 22.76
CA PHE A 5 -17.69 8.11 23.02
C PHE A 5 -16.86 8.90 22.01
N ARG A 6 -16.61 10.19 22.31
CA ARG A 6 -15.58 10.98 21.66
C ARG A 6 -14.25 10.23 21.82
N ALA A 7 -13.78 9.70 20.71
CA ALA A 7 -12.54 8.96 20.59
C ALA A 7 -11.37 9.84 21.07
N ALA A 8 -10.65 9.36 22.10
CA ALA A 8 -9.22 9.65 22.24
C ALA A 8 -8.51 9.30 20.92
N PRO A 9 -7.33 9.88 20.58
CA PRO A 9 -6.61 9.53 19.36
C PRO A 9 -6.51 8.00 19.27
N SER A 10 -7.32 7.45 18.38
CA SER A 10 -7.65 6.03 18.39
C SER A 10 -6.37 5.28 18.07
N ALA A 11 -5.98 4.34 18.94
CA ALA A 11 -4.99 3.32 18.57
C ALA A 11 -5.31 2.80 17.15
N PRO A 12 -4.29 2.52 16.32
CA PRO A 12 -4.47 2.19 14.92
C PRO A 12 -5.52 1.07 14.80
N GLN A 13 -6.68 1.43 14.23
CA GLN A 13 -7.81 0.52 14.15
C GLN A 13 -7.66 -0.29 12.88
N TYR A 14 -7.22 -1.54 13.03
CA TYR A 14 -7.13 -2.47 11.91
C TYR A 14 -8.52 -2.84 11.38
N ARG A 15 -8.61 -3.04 10.07
CA ARG A 15 -9.83 -3.41 9.33
C ARG A 15 -10.30 -4.79 9.76
N GLY A 16 -11.60 -4.90 10.03
CA GLY A 16 -12.22 -6.16 10.47
C GLY A 16 -11.82 -6.61 11.88
N VAL A 17 -11.07 -5.78 12.62
CA VAL A 17 -10.61 -6.08 13.98
C VAL A 17 -11.39 -5.27 14.99
N ARG A 18 -11.81 -5.92 16.08
CA ARG A 18 -12.45 -5.26 17.23
C ARG A 18 -11.87 -5.75 18.55
N ARG A 19 -11.71 -4.82 19.50
CA ARG A 19 -11.29 -5.12 20.87
C ARG A 19 -12.51 -5.28 21.78
N ARG A 20 -12.60 -6.39 22.52
CA ARG A 20 -13.62 -6.56 23.57
C ARG A 20 -13.13 -5.94 24.89
N LYS A 21 -14.06 -5.61 25.79
CA LYS A 21 -13.78 -5.13 27.15
C LYS A 21 -12.91 -6.08 27.99
N TRP A 22 -12.88 -7.36 27.63
CA TRP A 22 -12.02 -8.39 28.24
C TRP A 22 -10.58 -8.38 27.69
N GLY A 23 -10.21 -7.43 26.84
CA GLY A 23 -8.87 -7.33 26.25
C GLY A 23 -8.59 -8.27 25.08
N ARG A 24 -9.54 -9.15 24.72
CA ARG A 24 -9.41 -10.04 23.55
C ARG A 24 -9.71 -9.32 22.24
N TRP A 25 -8.89 -9.59 21.23
CA TRP A 25 -9.07 -9.10 19.88
C TRP A 25 -9.85 -10.12 19.06
N VAL A 26 -10.65 -9.63 18.14
CA VAL A 26 -11.54 -10.44 17.31
C VAL A 26 -11.37 -10.01 15.87
N SER A 27 -11.27 -10.99 14.97
CA SER A 27 -11.27 -10.75 13.53
C SER A 27 -12.50 -11.35 12.86
N GLU A 28 -13.17 -10.57 12.02
CA GLU A 28 -14.31 -10.99 11.21
C GLU A 28 -14.25 -10.37 9.80
N ILE A 29 -14.87 -11.03 8.83
CA ILE A 29 -14.96 -10.53 7.45
C ILE A 29 -16.36 -10.69 6.87
N ARG A 30 -16.74 -9.75 6.00
CA ARG A 30 -17.98 -9.82 5.22
C ARG A 30 -17.65 -10.27 3.81
N GLN A 31 -18.43 -11.22 3.29
CA GLN A 31 -18.30 -11.61 1.89
C GLN A 31 -18.86 -10.49 0.99
N PRO A 32 -18.14 -10.12 -0.09
CA PRO A 32 -18.64 -9.15 -1.05
C PRO A 32 -19.90 -9.68 -1.73
N GLY A 33 -20.89 -8.81 -1.95
CA GLY A 33 -22.15 -9.17 -2.62
C GLY A 33 -23.14 -9.98 -1.77
N THR A 34 -22.80 -10.40 -0.55
CA THR A 34 -23.71 -11.11 0.34
C THR A 34 -23.80 -10.46 1.72
N LYS A 35 -24.80 -10.87 2.51
CA LYS A 35 -24.94 -10.47 3.93
C LYS A 35 -24.17 -11.42 4.87
N LEU A 36 -23.40 -12.37 4.33
CA LEU A 36 -22.71 -13.36 5.13
C LEU A 36 -21.53 -12.74 5.89
N ARG A 37 -21.46 -13.03 7.20
CA ARG A 37 -20.34 -12.68 8.07
C ARG A 37 -19.62 -13.95 8.47
N VAL A 38 -18.31 -13.97 8.28
CA VAL A 38 -17.45 -15.07 8.68
C VAL A 38 -16.64 -14.63 9.88
N TRP A 39 -16.80 -15.36 10.98
CA TRP A 39 -15.94 -15.22 12.14
C TRP A 39 -14.60 -15.90 11.87
N LEU A 40 -13.50 -15.15 11.90
CA LEU A 40 -12.17 -15.68 11.60
C LEU A 40 -11.49 -16.21 12.87
N GLY A 41 -11.71 -15.55 14.00
CA GLY A 41 -11.15 -16.01 15.27
C GLY A 41 -11.09 -14.92 16.34
N SER A 42 -10.59 -15.33 17.50
CA SER A 42 -10.20 -14.42 18.58
C SER A 42 -8.73 -14.58 18.87
N PHE A 43 -8.03 -13.46 19.00
CA PHE A 43 -6.57 -13.38 19.09
C PHE A 43 -6.15 -12.53 20.29
N ASP A 44 -4.88 -12.69 20.69
CA ASP A 44 -4.28 -11.99 21.82
C ASP A 44 -3.78 -10.59 21.45
N THR A 45 -3.35 -10.39 20.21
CA THR A 45 -2.87 -9.10 19.70
C THR A 45 -3.72 -8.59 18.54
N ALA A 46 -3.65 -7.28 18.31
CA ALA A 46 -4.38 -6.63 17.23
C ALA A 46 -3.79 -7.01 15.86
N GLU A 47 -2.47 -7.15 15.81
CA GLU A 47 -1.66 -7.51 14.65
C GLU A 47 -2.01 -8.93 14.15
N MET A 48 -2.12 -9.89 15.07
CA MET A 48 -2.54 -11.26 14.73
C MET A 48 -3.96 -11.26 14.13
N ALA A 49 -4.88 -10.50 14.72
CA ALA A 49 -6.24 -10.39 14.23
C ALA A 49 -6.30 -9.72 12.84
N ALA A 50 -5.45 -8.73 12.59
CA ALA A 50 -5.36 -8.00 11.34
C ALA A 50 -4.75 -8.84 10.22
N VAL A 51 -3.68 -9.60 10.51
CA VAL A 51 -3.10 -10.56 9.56
C VAL A 51 -4.09 -11.65 9.20
N ALA A 52 -4.82 -12.18 10.19
CA ALA A 52 -5.91 -13.13 9.94
C ALA A 52 -7.00 -12.55 9.01
N HIS A 53 -7.30 -11.25 9.13
CA HIS A 53 -8.23 -10.57 8.22
C HIS A 53 -7.68 -10.48 6.80
N ASP A 54 -6.38 -10.21 6.64
CA ASP A 54 -5.74 -10.02 5.35
C ASP A 54 -5.74 -11.32 4.52
N VAL A 55 -5.53 -12.48 5.15
CA VAL A 55 -5.71 -13.79 4.49
C VAL A 55 -7.11 -13.95 3.91
N ALA A 56 -8.13 -13.67 4.72
CA ALA A 56 -9.51 -13.80 4.29
C ALA A 56 -9.88 -12.78 3.21
N ALA A 57 -9.35 -11.56 3.32
CA ALA A 57 -9.53 -10.49 2.35
C ALA A 57 -8.95 -10.86 0.98
N LEU A 58 -7.72 -11.36 0.96
CA LEU A 58 -7.05 -11.85 -0.24
C LEU A 58 -7.88 -12.92 -0.94
N ARG A 59 -8.45 -13.85 -0.18
CA ARG A 59 -9.26 -14.93 -0.77
C ARG A 59 -10.61 -14.45 -1.30
N LEU A 60 -11.31 -13.60 -0.55
CA LEU A 60 -12.69 -13.21 -0.86
C LEU A 60 -12.80 -12.07 -1.88
N ARG A 61 -11.84 -11.14 -1.88
CA ARG A 61 -11.83 -9.98 -2.78
C ARG A 61 -10.82 -10.15 -3.93
N GLY A 62 -9.83 -11.02 -3.78
CA GLY A 62 -8.75 -11.20 -4.75
C GLY A 62 -7.60 -10.20 -4.54
N ALA A 63 -6.42 -10.52 -5.06
CA ALA A 63 -5.19 -9.76 -4.80
C ALA A 63 -5.20 -8.31 -5.32
N ARG A 64 -6.04 -7.99 -6.33
CA ARG A 64 -6.15 -6.63 -6.90
C ARG A 64 -7.08 -5.71 -6.11
N ASP A 65 -8.18 -6.26 -5.59
CA ASP A 65 -9.24 -5.47 -4.94
C ASP A 65 -9.25 -5.62 -3.40
N ALA A 66 -8.39 -6.49 -2.86
CA ALA A 66 -8.28 -6.68 -1.42
C ALA A 66 -7.53 -5.51 -0.77
N GLN A 67 -8.28 -4.67 -0.05
CA GLN A 67 -7.69 -3.73 0.90
C GLN A 67 -7.22 -4.49 2.15
N LEU A 68 -5.90 -4.60 2.30
CA LEU A 68 -5.23 -5.27 3.41
C LEU A 68 -4.77 -4.25 4.46
N ASN A 69 -4.55 -4.74 5.68
CA ASN A 69 -3.90 -3.99 6.74
C ASN A 69 -2.38 -3.93 6.53
N PHE A 70 -1.79 -5.01 6.00
CA PHE A 70 -0.35 -5.15 5.79
C PHE A 70 -0.06 -5.45 4.32
N PRO A 71 0.21 -4.43 3.47
CA PRO A 71 0.44 -4.65 2.04
C PRO A 71 1.67 -5.52 1.76
N GLY A 72 2.72 -5.44 2.58
CA GLY A 72 3.91 -6.29 2.44
C GLY A 72 3.71 -7.75 2.86
N SER A 73 2.51 -8.13 3.33
CA SER A 73 2.25 -9.49 3.80
C SER A 73 1.86 -10.48 2.71
N VAL A 74 1.38 -10.00 1.56
CA VAL A 74 0.82 -10.82 0.46
C VAL A 74 1.73 -11.97 0.03
N GLY A 75 3.06 -11.75 0.03
CA GLY A 75 4.04 -12.75 -0.43
C GLY A 75 4.23 -13.94 0.52
N TRP A 76 3.91 -13.81 1.81
CA TRP A 76 4.12 -14.87 2.80
C TRP A 76 2.83 -15.37 3.47
N LEU A 77 1.69 -14.73 3.23
CA LEU A 77 0.41 -15.16 3.79
C LEU A 77 -0.04 -16.51 3.18
N PRO A 78 -0.50 -17.46 4.01
CA PRO A 78 -1.08 -18.70 3.52
C PRO A 78 -2.35 -18.42 2.73
N GLN A 79 -2.47 -19.02 1.54
CA GLN A 79 -3.66 -18.89 0.72
C GLN A 79 -4.61 -20.07 0.97
N PRO A 80 -5.84 -19.84 1.45
CA PRO A 80 -6.80 -20.92 1.62
C PRO A 80 -7.19 -21.51 0.26
N PRO A 81 -7.33 -22.85 0.16
CA PRO A 81 -7.58 -23.55 -1.11
C PRO A 81 -8.98 -23.26 -1.67
N THR A 82 -9.96 -23.03 -0.81
CA THR A 82 -11.35 -22.76 -1.18
C THR A 82 -11.85 -21.45 -0.57
N THR A 83 -13.09 -21.07 -0.90
CA THR A 83 -13.80 -19.95 -0.26
C THR A 83 -14.66 -20.41 0.93
N ASP A 84 -14.53 -21.67 1.36
CA ASP A 84 -15.26 -22.18 2.51
C ASP A 84 -14.83 -21.45 3.80
N PRO A 85 -15.77 -21.04 4.67
CA PRO A 85 -15.45 -20.40 5.94
C PRO A 85 -14.50 -21.19 6.85
N THR A 86 -14.43 -22.51 6.70
CA THR A 86 -13.56 -23.40 7.48
C THR A 86 -12.12 -23.32 6.99
N ASP A 87 -11.91 -23.39 5.68
CA ASP A 87 -10.57 -23.28 5.07
C ASP A 87 -9.99 -21.88 5.29
N ILE A 88 -10.83 -20.85 5.14
CA ILE A 88 -10.43 -19.46 5.41
C ILE A 88 -10.01 -19.30 6.88
N ARG A 89 -10.75 -19.90 7.83
CA ARG A 89 -10.39 -19.86 9.26
C ARG A 89 -9.08 -20.59 9.54
N ALA A 90 -8.87 -21.75 8.92
CA ALA A 90 -7.65 -22.53 9.09
C ALA A 90 -6.42 -21.74 8.61
N ALA A 91 -6.47 -21.19 7.40
CA ALA A 91 -5.38 -20.36 6.86
C ALA A 91 -5.17 -19.08 7.67
N ALA A 92 -6.24 -18.43 8.12
CA ALA A 92 -6.15 -17.24 8.97
C ALA A 92 -5.50 -17.54 10.32
N ALA A 93 -5.79 -18.70 10.91
CA ALA A 93 -5.15 -19.14 12.16
C ALA A 93 -3.66 -19.46 11.96
N GLU A 94 -3.29 -20.10 10.86
CA GLU A 94 -1.88 -20.36 10.51
C GLU A 94 -1.09 -19.06 10.37
N ALA A 95 -1.64 -18.08 9.65
CA ALA A 95 -1.00 -16.77 9.49
C ALA A 95 -0.80 -16.05 10.83
N ALA A 96 -1.80 -16.12 11.72
CA ALA A 96 -1.72 -15.54 13.05
C ALA A 96 -0.64 -16.23 13.91
N GLU A 97 -0.53 -17.56 13.86
CA GLU A 97 0.51 -18.29 14.60
C GLU A 97 1.92 -17.96 14.06
N ARG A 98 2.06 -17.73 12.75
CA ARG A 98 3.32 -17.28 12.16
C ARG A 98 3.76 -15.92 12.73
N VAL A 99 2.83 -14.97 12.85
CA VAL A 99 3.06 -13.67 13.49
C VAL A 99 3.38 -13.83 14.98
N ARG A 100 2.73 -14.76 15.66
CA ARG A 100 3.00 -15.04 17.07
C ARG A 100 4.43 -15.53 17.28
N ARG A 101 4.93 -16.38 16.38
CA ARG A 101 6.31 -16.88 16.40
C ARG A 101 7.30 -15.80 15.99
N GLU A 102 6.97 -14.99 14.99
CA GLU A 102 7.83 -13.99 14.39
C GLU A 102 7.12 -12.63 14.27
N PRO A 103 7.03 -11.84 15.36
CA PRO A 103 6.30 -10.58 15.36
C PRO A 103 6.89 -9.52 14.43
N ALA A 104 8.18 -9.65 14.08
CA ALA A 104 8.88 -8.75 13.16
C ALA A 104 8.33 -8.79 11.72
N LEU A 105 7.58 -9.85 11.34
CA LEU A 105 6.96 -9.93 10.02
C LEU A 105 5.91 -8.83 9.80
N VAL A 106 5.22 -8.43 10.88
CA VAL A 106 4.18 -7.40 10.81
C VAL A 106 4.78 -6.02 10.65
N SER A 107 5.87 -5.71 11.38
CA SER A 107 6.57 -4.44 11.21
C SER A 107 7.20 -4.33 9.81
N ALA A 108 7.80 -5.40 9.29
CA ALA A 108 8.30 -5.42 7.92
C ALA A 108 7.18 -5.19 6.88
N ALA A 109 6.02 -5.82 7.08
CA ALA A 109 4.89 -5.73 6.16
C ALA A 109 4.12 -4.39 6.23
N ALA A 110 4.12 -3.72 7.39
CA ALA A 110 3.54 -2.38 7.56
C ALA A 110 4.36 -1.29 6.84
N ASN A 111 5.68 -1.46 6.81
CA ASN A 111 6.61 -0.51 6.19
C ASN A 111 6.58 -0.54 4.65
N THR A 112 5.83 -1.46 4.04
CA THR A 112 5.62 -1.54 2.58
C THR A 112 4.51 -0.60 2.09
N THR A 113 4.06 0.32 2.94
CA THR A 113 3.19 1.41 2.47
C THR A 113 4.07 2.39 1.71
N ILE A 114 3.99 2.39 0.37
CA ILE A 114 4.22 3.61 -0.41
C ILE A 114 3.15 4.57 0.08
N THR A 115 3.48 5.36 1.08
CA THR A 115 2.62 6.41 1.58
C THR A 115 2.61 7.50 0.52
N ILE A 116 1.67 7.45 -0.42
CA ILE A 116 1.27 8.65 -1.15
C ILE A 116 0.32 9.40 -0.22
N ASN A 117 0.89 10.17 0.71
CA ASN A 117 0.15 11.18 1.44
C ASN A 117 -0.29 12.24 0.40
N PRO A 118 -1.59 12.49 0.18
CA PRO A 118 -2.04 13.56 -0.70
C PRO A 118 -1.89 14.93 0.00
N GLY A 119 -0.64 15.28 0.32
CA GLY A 119 -0.27 16.44 1.12
C GLY A 119 1.13 16.37 1.74
N GLU A 120 1.85 15.27 1.57
CA GLU A 120 3.26 15.13 1.95
C GLU A 120 3.96 14.44 0.78
N PHE A 121 3.91 15.11 -0.37
CA PHE A 121 4.83 14.88 -1.46
C PHE A 121 5.97 15.85 -1.21
N ASP A 122 7.02 15.39 -0.51
CA ASP A 122 8.29 16.11 -0.55
C ASP A 122 8.75 16.07 -2.02
N ASP A 123 8.59 17.20 -2.68
CA ASP A 123 8.92 17.45 -4.10
C ASP A 123 10.39 17.10 -4.42
N ASP A 124 11.23 16.97 -3.39
CA ASP A 124 12.65 16.62 -3.47
C ASP A 124 12.92 15.16 -3.88
N GLN A 125 11.93 14.26 -3.86
CA GLN A 125 12.16 12.84 -4.26
C GLN A 125 12.06 12.59 -5.76
N LEU A 126 11.54 13.52 -6.56
CA LEU A 126 11.48 13.35 -8.02
C LEU A 126 12.81 13.65 -8.73
N GLU A 127 13.77 14.28 -8.05
CA GLU A 127 15.07 14.66 -8.60
C GLU A 127 16.24 13.88 -7.97
N SER A 128 15.98 12.76 -7.31
CA SER A 128 17.05 11.88 -6.85
C SER A 128 17.80 11.28 -8.04
N PRO A 129 19.11 11.56 -8.25
CA PRO A 129 19.85 11.12 -9.44
C PRO A 129 19.82 9.59 -9.64
N LYS A 130 19.69 8.85 -8.53
CA LYS A 130 19.61 7.37 -8.53
C LYS A 130 18.31 6.82 -9.15
N LEU A 131 17.22 7.58 -9.12
CA LEU A 131 15.94 7.17 -9.71
C LEU A 131 15.98 7.31 -11.23
N TRP A 132 16.57 8.40 -11.73
CA TRP A 132 16.82 8.62 -13.16
C TRP A 132 17.79 7.59 -13.73
N ASP A 133 18.87 7.25 -13.01
CA ASP A 133 19.80 6.18 -13.42
C ASP A 133 19.09 4.83 -13.59
N GLN A 134 18.20 4.46 -12.67
CA GLN A 134 17.45 3.20 -12.75
C GLN A 134 16.41 3.21 -13.88
N MET A 135 15.74 4.33 -14.13
CA MET A 135 14.82 4.45 -15.27
C MET A 135 15.58 4.47 -16.61
N ALA A 136 16.74 5.10 -16.68
CA ALA A 136 17.58 5.16 -17.88
C ALA A 136 18.21 3.80 -18.20
N GLU A 137 18.66 3.04 -17.19
CA GLU A 137 19.14 1.67 -17.37
C GLU A 137 18.06 0.75 -17.95
N ALA A 138 16.81 0.90 -17.48
CA ALA A 138 15.69 0.07 -17.95
C ALA A 138 15.27 0.35 -19.40
N MET A 139 15.60 1.52 -19.95
CA MET A 139 15.29 1.91 -21.34
C MET A 139 16.50 1.95 -22.27
N LEU A 140 17.70 1.55 -21.79
CA LEU A 140 18.95 1.52 -22.55
C LEU A 140 19.25 2.85 -23.27
N LEU A 141 18.97 3.99 -22.64
CA LEU A 141 19.24 5.30 -23.21
C LEU A 141 20.49 5.90 -22.55
N ASP A 142 21.55 6.08 -23.34
CA ASP A 142 22.74 6.80 -22.89
C ASP A 142 22.36 8.22 -22.43
N PRO A 143 22.76 8.65 -21.22
CA PRO A 143 22.42 9.97 -20.72
C PRO A 143 23.09 11.06 -21.57
N PRO A 144 22.39 12.18 -21.85
CA PRO A 144 22.98 13.30 -22.58
C PRO A 144 24.13 13.93 -21.79
N ARG A 145 25.30 13.97 -22.43
CA ARG A 145 26.51 14.64 -21.93
C ARG A 145 26.31 16.16 -21.97
N TRP A 146 25.90 16.76 -20.86
CA TRP A 146 25.88 18.22 -20.73
C TRP A 146 27.33 18.72 -20.60
N GLY A 147 27.82 19.33 -21.67
CA GLY A 147 29.17 19.85 -21.79
C GLY A 147 29.45 21.02 -20.85
N GLN A 148 30.61 20.96 -20.21
CA GLN A 148 31.30 22.13 -19.69
C GLN A 148 31.70 23.03 -20.87
N ASP A 149 31.53 24.34 -20.60
CA ASP A 149 32.22 25.50 -21.16
C ASP A 149 32.71 25.54 -22.61
N GLY A 150 32.30 26.62 -23.27
CA GLY A 150 32.50 26.87 -24.68
C GLY A 150 33.90 27.36 -25.05
N SER A 151 34.23 27.11 -26.33
CA SER A 151 35.15 27.93 -27.12
C SER A 151 34.97 27.62 -28.61
N GLY A 152 34.43 28.60 -29.34
CA GLY A 152 34.71 28.86 -30.76
C GLY A 152 34.11 27.89 -31.79
N GLY A 153 33.10 28.35 -32.53
CA GLY A 153 32.58 27.61 -33.68
C GLY A 153 31.49 28.38 -34.42
N ASP A 154 31.92 29.37 -35.18
CA ASP A 154 31.40 29.91 -36.44
C ASP A 154 30.09 29.34 -37.02
N ALA A 155 29.20 30.29 -37.35
CA ALA A 155 28.19 30.31 -38.40
C ALA A 155 27.87 29.02 -39.18
N ALA A 156 26.59 28.62 -39.19
CA ALA A 156 25.71 28.80 -40.36
C ALA A 156 24.33 28.14 -40.16
N GLU A 157 23.29 28.92 -40.47
CA GLU A 157 21.98 28.55 -41.02
C GLU A 157 21.40 27.15 -40.77
N SER A 158 20.20 27.11 -40.19
CA SER A 158 19.01 26.77 -40.99
C SER A 158 17.73 27.12 -40.24
N SER A 159 17.02 28.10 -40.77
CA SER A 159 15.66 28.51 -40.38
C SER A 159 14.70 27.33 -40.42
N HIS A 160 13.94 27.07 -39.36
CA HIS A 160 12.57 26.56 -39.49
C HIS A 160 11.70 27.20 -38.41
N SER A 161 10.85 28.11 -38.90
CA SER A 161 9.84 28.91 -38.23
C SER A 161 8.77 28.03 -37.57
N TRP A 162 8.51 28.23 -36.27
CA TRP A 162 7.28 27.79 -35.62
C TRP A 162 6.36 29.02 -35.43
N PRO A 163 5.10 28.99 -35.90
CA PRO A 163 4.16 30.07 -35.64
C PRO A 163 3.76 30.09 -34.16
N GLN A 164 3.98 31.25 -33.53
CA GLN A 164 3.51 31.60 -32.19
C GLN A 164 1.98 31.71 -32.19
N GLY A 165 1.32 30.89 -31.38
CA GLY A 165 -0.07 31.06 -30.97
C GLY A 165 -0.13 31.57 -29.54
N SER A 166 -0.08 32.90 -29.38
CA SER A 166 -0.35 33.60 -28.13
C SER A 166 -1.85 33.53 -27.82
N LEU A 167 -2.22 33.05 -26.62
CA LEU A 167 -3.59 33.21 -26.12
C LEU A 167 -3.57 33.46 -24.60
N TRP A 168 -3.09 34.65 -24.23
CA TRP A 168 -3.39 35.28 -22.95
C TRP A 168 -3.87 36.72 -23.20
N ASP A 169 -5.16 36.83 -23.48
CA ASP A 169 -6.06 37.96 -23.22
C ASP A 169 -7.38 37.24 -22.89
N GLY A 170 -8.01 37.29 -21.72
CA GLY A 170 -8.11 38.35 -20.72
C GLY A 170 -9.60 38.65 -20.56
N CYS A 171 -10.24 38.15 -19.49
CA CYS A 171 -11.42 38.70 -18.79
C CYS A 171 -11.75 37.81 -17.57
#